data_AF-A0A3M1QC37-F1
#
_entry.id   AF-A0A3M1QC37-F1
#
_cell.length_a   1.000
_cell.length_b   1.000
_cell.length_c   1.000
_cell.angle_alpha   90.00
_cell.angle_beta   90.00
_cell.angle_gamma   90.00
#
_symmetry.space_group_name_H-M   'P 1'
#
loop_
_entity.id
_entity.type
_entity.pdbx_description
1 polymer ?
#
loop_
_entity_poly.entity_id
_entity_poly.type
_entity_poly.pdbx_seq_one_letter_code
_entity_poly.pdbx_strand_id
1 'polypeptide(L)'
;MSVVPPETIYDEIIDFLVSAPTPEQIIAFKPPEKLQARLSALLEQNRQHGLSTEEQAELDEFLRMNRFMSRLKLRARQKIGDV
;
A
#
# COMPACT_ATOMS: atom_id res chain seq x y z
N MET A 1 -13.51 0.36 23.33
CA MET A 1 -12.69 -0.66 22.63
C MET A 1 -12.02 0.06 21.47
N SER A 2 -10.72 0.33 21.55
CA SER A 2 -9.98 0.70 20.34
C SER A 2 -9.83 -0.57 19.53
N VAL A 3 -10.60 -0.68 18.46
CA VAL A 3 -10.33 -1.64 17.41
C VAL A 3 -9.05 -1.13 16.75
N VAL A 4 -7.90 -1.61 17.20
CA VAL A 4 -6.65 -1.44 16.46
C VAL A 4 -6.91 -2.23 15.17
N PRO A 5 -7.02 -1.58 13.99
CA PRO A 5 -7.24 -2.32 12.77
C PRO A 5 -6.02 -3.24 12.57
N PRO A 6 -6.18 -4.40 11.92
CA PRO A 6 -5.02 -5.13 11.42
C PRO A 6 -4.16 -4.16 10.60
N GLU A 7 -2.83 -4.20 10.79
CA GLU A 7 -1.85 -3.29 10.16
C GLU A 7 -2.27 -2.92 8.75
N THR A 8 -2.71 -1.68 8.56
CA THR A 8 -3.24 -1.24 7.27
C THR A 8 -2.08 -1.00 6.31
N ILE A 9 -2.37 -0.97 5.01
CA ILE A 9 -1.37 -0.55 4.02
C ILE A 9 -0.83 0.87 4.29
N TYR A 10 -1.64 1.72 4.93
CA TYR A 10 -1.22 3.05 5.34
C TYR A 10 -0.17 2.96 6.46
N ASP A 11 -0.44 2.19 7.52
CA ASP A 11 0.48 2.02 8.65
C ASP A 11 1.82 1.43 8.20
N GLU A 12 1.78 0.40 7.34
CA GLU A 12 2.98 -0.23 6.78
C GLU A 12 3.84 0.75 5.95
N ILE A 13 3.20 1.66 5.20
CA ILE A 13 3.92 2.70 4.46
C ILE A 13 4.50 3.74 5.41
N ILE A 14 3.77 4.13 6.46
CA ILE A 14 4.28 5.08 7.46
C ILE A 14 5.50 4.50 8.18
N ASP A 15 5.41 3.26 8.67
CA ASP A 15 6.51 2.58 9.36
C ASP A 15 7.72 2.43 8.43
N PHE A 16 7.48 2.08 7.16
CA PHE A 16 8.54 2.05 6.15
C PHE A 16 9.19 3.41 5.91
N LEU A 17 8.43 4.51 5.92
CA LEU A 17 9.01 5.85 5.74
C LEU A 17 9.76 6.35 6.99
N VAL A 18 9.26 6.02 8.18
CA VAL A 18 9.91 6.35 9.47
C VAL A 18 11.26 5.65 9.59
N SER A 19 11.44 4.48 8.98
CA SER A 19 12.74 3.81 8.92
C SER A 19 13.79 4.50 8.04
N ALA A 20 13.48 5.69 7.48
CA ALA A 20 14.35 6.48 6.61
C ALA A 20 14.98 5.67 5.45
N PRO A 21 14.16 5.05 4.58
CA PRO A 21 14.63 4.12 3.56
C PRO A 21 15.41 4.85 2.46
N THR A 22 16.37 4.16 1.86
CA THR A 22 17.11 4.70 0.70
C THR A 22 16.21 4.77 -0.54
N PRO A 23 16.55 5.60 -1.55
CA PRO A 23 15.82 5.62 -2.83
C PRO A 23 15.68 4.24 -3.47
N GLU A 24 16.70 3.38 -3.39
CA GLU A 24 16.69 2.00 -3.88
C GLU A 24 15.66 1.16 -3.12
N GLN A 25 15.63 1.27 -1.78
CA GLN A 25 14.64 0.56 -0.95
C GLN A 25 13.21 1.03 -1.25
N ILE A 26 13.01 2.34 -1.46
CA ILE A 26 11.71 2.89 -1.87
C ILE A 26 11.25 2.28 -3.20
N ILE A 27 12.16 2.16 -4.18
CA ILE A 27 11.86 1.55 -5.48
C ILE A 27 11.50 0.06 -5.32
N ALA A 28 12.26 -0.65 -4.49
CA ALA A 28 12.10 -2.07 -4.20
C ALA A 28 10.90 -2.38 -3.30
N PHE A 29 10.34 -1.39 -2.61
CA PHE A 29 9.24 -1.58 -1.66
C PHE A 29 8.09 -2.38 -2.26
N LYS A 30 7.65 -3.40 -1.53
CA LYS A 30 6.45 -4.19 -1.83
C LYS A 30 5.66 -4.34 -0.53
N PRO A 31 4.32 -4.23 -0.57
CA PRO A 31 3.50 -4.55 0.60
C PRO A 31 3.79 -5.97 1.12
N PRO A 32 3.70 -6.21 2.43
CA PRO A 32 3.77 -7.55 3.00
C PRO A 32 2.79 -8.54 2.35
N GLU A 33 3.11 -9.84 2.37
CA GLU A 33 2.27 -10.88 1.75
C GLU A 33 0.84 -10.91 2.31
N LYS A 34 0.68 -10.66 3.62
CA LYS A 34 -0.65 -10.56 4.27
C LYS A 34 -1.55 -9.51 3.59
N LEU A 35 -0.97 -8.36 3.23
CA LEU A 35 -1.70 -7.25 2.60
C LEU A 35 -1.93 -7.51 1.11
N GLN A 36 -0.98 -8.17 0.44
CA GLN A 36 -1.19 -8.61 -0.94
C GLN A 36 -2.34 -9.62 -1.04
N ALA A 37 -2.38 -10.60 -0.13
CA ALA A 37 -3.45 -11.59 -0.07
C ALA A 37 -4.82 -10.94 0.22
N ARG A 38 -4.86 -9.96 1.16
CA ARG A 38 -6.08 -9.21 1.46
C ARG A 38 -6.59 -8.43 0.25
N LEU A 39 -5.70 -7.71 -0.45
CA LEU A 39 -6.03 -7.02 -1.69
C LEU A 39 -6.55 -7.97 -2.76
N SER A 40 -5.92 -9.14 -2.94
CA SER A 40 -6.39 -10.15 -3.89
C SER A 40 -7.79 -10.66 -3.55
N ALA A 41 -8.09 -10.89 -2.27
CA ALA A 41 -9.42 -11.30 -1.81
C ALA A 41 -10.47 -10.22 -2.10
N LEU A 42 -10.18 -8.95 -1.77
CA LEU A 42 -11.08 -7.81 -2.07
C LEU A 42 -11.35 -7.69 -3.57
N LEU A 43 -10.33 -7.83 -4.42
CA LEU A 43 -10.50 -7.78 -5.86
C LEU A 43 -11.35 -8.94 -6.39
N GLU A 44 -11.22 -10.14 -5.80
CA GLU A 44 -12.03 -11.29 -6.17
C GLU A 44 -13.49 -11.10 -5.74
N GLN A 45 -13.74 -10.66 -4.51
CA GLN A 45 -15.09 -10.38 -4.02
C GLN A 45 -15.78 -9.30 -4.85
N ASN A 46 -15.06 -8.23 -5.21
CA ASN A 46 -15.58 -7.17 -6.09
C ASN A 46 -16.05 -7.73 -7.44
N ARG A 47 -15.28 -8.67 -8.02
CA ARG A 47 -15.65 -9.32 -9.30
C ARG A 47 -16.87 -10.23 -9.21
N GLN A 48 -17.03 -10.95 -8.09
CA GLN A 48 -18.04 -12.01 -8.01
C GLN A 48 -19.37 -11.55 -7.40
N HIS A 49 -19.34 -10.77 -6.32
CA HIS A 49 -20.50 -10.52 -5.46
C HIS A 49 -20.69 -9.04 -5.12
N GLY A 50 -19.73 -8.19 -5.50
CA GLY A 50 -19.63 -6.81 -5.01
C GLY A 50 -18.99 -6.73 -3.62
N LEU A 51 -18.66 -5.52 -3.19
CA LEU A 51 -18.06 -5.24 -1.88
C LEU A 51 -19.08 -4.60 -0.94
N SER A 52 -18.98 -4.91 0.34
CA SER A 52 -19.60 -4.10 1.39
C SER A 52 -19.01 -2.68 1.40
N THR A 53 -19.68 -1.76 2.10
CA THR A 53 -19.19 -0.38 2.23
C THR A 53 -17.82 -0.32 2.89
N GLU A 54 -17.58 -1.16 3.89
CA GLU A 54 -16.31 -1.28 4.59
C GLU A 54 -15.20 -1.83 3.70
N GLU A 55 -15.48 -2.89 2.95
CA GLU A 55 -14.53 -3.50 2.02
C GLU A 55 -14.21 -2.58 0.83
N GLN A 56 -15.20 -1.82 0.36
CA GLN A 56 -14.98 -0.81 -0.67
C GLN A 56 -14.06 0.30 -0.16
N ALA A 57 -14.27 0.79 1.06
CA ALA A 57 -13.38 1.78 1.69
C ALA A 57 -11.96 1.24 1.87
N GLU A 58 -11.82 -0.03 2.26
CA GLU A 58 -10.53 -0.71 2.37
C GLU A 58 -9.82 -0.80 1.01
N LEU A 59 -10.54 -1.23 -0.05
CA LEU A 59 -9.99 -1.28 -1.40
C LEU A 59 -9.58 0.10 -1.91
N ASP A 60 -10.38 1.13 -1.65
CA ASP A 60 -10.07 2.51 -2.04
C ASP A 60 -8.80 3.03 -1.35
N GLU A 61 -8.58 2.66 -0.09
CA GLU A 61 -7.36 2.98 0.65
C GLU A 61 -6.14 2.28 0.06
N PHE A 62 -6.25 0.98 -0.27
CA PHE A 62 -5.21 0.25 -1.01
C PHE A 62 -4.83 0.94 -2.33
N LEU A 63 -5.81 1.34 -3.11
CA LEU A 63 -5.58 2.02 -4.38
C LEU A 63 -4.95 3.41 -4.18
N ARG A 64 -5.37 4.14 -3.15
CA ARG A 64 -4.79 5.45 -2.78
C ARG A 64 -3.32 5.30 -2.40
N MET A 65 -3.00 4.33 -1.55
CA MET A 65 -1.63 4.04 -1.12
C MET A 65 -0.74 3.54 -2.26
N ASN A 66 -1.27 2.71 -3.16
CA ASN A 66 -0.53 2.29 -4.35
C ASN A 66 -0.17 3.49 -5.25
N ARG A 67 -1.12 4.41 -5.50
CA ARG A 67 -0.84 5.65 -6.25
C ARG A 67 0.21 6.52 -5.55
N PHE A 68 0.14 6.62 -4.23
CA PHE A 68 1.16 7.34 -3.45
C PHE A 68 2.54 6.72 -3.63
N MET A 69 2.69 5.41 -3.38
CA MET A 69 3.96 4.71 -3.55
C MET A 69 4.48 4.77 -4.97
N SER A 70 3.62 4.68 -5.99
CA SER A 70 4.02 4.83 -7.38
C SER A 70 4.68 6.19 -7.66
N ARG A 71 4.12 7.28 -7.13
CA ARG A 71 4.75 8.62 -7.24
C ARG A 71 6.05 8.71 -6.45
N LEU A 72 6.10 8.12 -5.26
CA LEU A 72 7.31 8.10 -4.45
C LEU A 72 8.44 7.35 -5.17
N LYS A 73 8.15 6.19 -5.76
CA LYS A 73 9.09 5.41 -6.57
C LYS A 73 9.60 6.18 -7.78
N LEU A 74 8.74 6.93 -8.46
CA LEU A 74 9.16 7.78 -9.59
C LEU A 74 10.19 8.84 -9.14
N ARG A 75 9.92 9.54 -8.03
CA ARG A 75 10.86 10.52 -7.47
C ARG A 75 12.16 9.88 -6.97
N ALA A 76 12.07 8.69 -6.38
CA ALA A 76 13.26 7.95 -5.96
C ALA A 76 14.13 7.56 -7.17
N ARG A 77 13.54 7.13 -8.29
CA ARG A 77 14.28 6.86 -9.53
C ARG A 77 14.94 8.11 -10.09
N GLN A 78 14.25 9.25 -10.07
CA GLN A 78 14.85 10.52 -10.47
C GLN A 78 16.08 10.81 -9.63
N LYS A 79 16.00 10.67 -8.30
CA LYS A 79 17.14 10.91 -7.40
C LYS A 79 18.36 10.00 -7.67
N ILE A 80 18.14 8.76 -8.13
CA ILE A 80 19.24 7.84 -8.49
C ILE A 80 19.81 8.16 -9.89
N GLY A 81 18.95 8.59 -10.82
CA GLY A 81 19.35 8.95 -12.19
C GLY A 81 19.88 10.38 -12.35
N ASP A 82 19.78 11.22 -11.32
CA ASP A 82 20.32 12.59 -11.25
C ASP A 82 21.70 12.60 -10.55
N VAL A 83 22.52 11.56 -10.81
CA VAL A 83 23.91 11.38 -10.35
C VAL A 83 24.82 11.24 -11.55
#